data_AF-A0AAE4JZN1-F1
#
_entry.id   AF-A0AAE4JZN1-F1
#
_cell.length_a   1.000
_cell.length_b   1.000
_cell.length_c   1.000
_cell.angle_alpha   90.00
_cell.angle_beta   90.00
_cell.angle_gamma   90.00
#
_symmetry.space_group_name_H-M   'P 1'
#
loop_
_entity.id
_entity.type
_entity.pdbx_description
1 polymer ?
#
loop_
_entity_poly.entity_id
_entity_poly.type
_entity_poly.pdbx_seq_one_letter_code
_entity_poly.pdbx_strand_id
1 'polypeptide(L)'
;MTGRSRAVVVAMMLWWAVFGCISVSWALGSPWLVNTVLQGEGLRLAQERPTWFVVVVLVSGLVKLGFVVFGFSLLRPDVIRVPRWMRLAFGWVSGAMLIAYGIAGSAPAIPTILSGEPLSRYGWWRLVLWMPHFWVGGILVLAATVAYLRWSRPVAIDPAVHAGPAGR
;
A
#
# COMPACT_ATOMS: atom_id res chain seq x y z
N MET A 1 -10.93 17.91 2.30
CA MET A 1 -10.95 16.81 1.32
C MET A 1 -12.40 16.40 1.09
N THR A 2 -12.84 16.15 -0.16
CA THR A 2 -14.25 15.79 -0.46
C THR A 2 -14.61 14.38 0.04
N GLY A 3 -15.91 14.05 0.14
CA GLY A 3 -16.38 12.75 0.63
C GLY A 3 -15.80 11.55 -0.13
N ARG A 4 -15.85 11.57 -1.47
CA ARG A 4 -15.27 10.53 -2.32
C ARG A 4 -13.76 10.40 -2.16
N SER A 5 -13.03 11.52 -2.07
CA SER A 5 -11.58 11.51 -1.86
C SER A 5 -11.20 10.95 -0.49
N ARG A 6 -11.98 11.25 0.56
CA ARG A 6 -11.77 10.66 1.90
C ARG A 6 -12.03 9.16 1.90
N ALA A 7 -13.09 8.70 1.22
CA ALA A 7 -13.41 7.28 1.13
C ALA A 7 -12.26 6.46 0.51
N VAL A 8 -11.58 6.99 -0.52
CA VAL A 8 -10.39 6.34 -1.10
C VAL A 8 -9.26 6.20 -0.09
N VAL A 9 -8.96 7.25 0.68
CA VAL A 9 -7.90 7.19 1.71
C VAL A 9 -8.28 6.20 2.82
N VAL A 10 -9.55 6.18 3.25
CA VAL A 10 -10.03 5.23 4.26
C VAL A 10 -9.95 3.80 3.73
N ALA A 11 -10.35 3.54 2.48
CA ALA A 11 -10.23 2.22 1.86
C ALA A 11 -8.76 1.76 1.81
N MET A 12 -7.85 2.66 1.42
CA MET A 12 -6.40 2.41 1.48
C MET A 12 -5.95 2.06 2.91
N MET A 13 -6.37 2.82 3.92
CA MET A 13 -6.03 2.56 5.31
C MET A 13 -6.54 1.19 5.79
N LEU A 14 -7.80 0.87 5.51
CA LEU A 14 -8.40 -0.41 5.90
C LEU A 14 -7.69 -1.59 5.23
N TRP A 15 -7.35 -1.46 3.95
CA TRP A 15 -6.59 -2.48 3.21
C TRP A 15 -5.27 -2.80 3.91
N TRP A 16 -4.46 -1.77 4.18
CA TRP A 16 -3.16 -1.96 4.82
C TRP A 16 -3.24 -2.33 6.29
N ALA A 17 -4.30 -1.90 6.99
CA ALA A 17 -4.57 -2.34 8.36
C ALA A 17 -4.81 -3.85 8.42
N VAL A 18 -5.67 -4.38 7.53
CA VAL A 18 -5.98 -5.82 7.48
C VAL A 18 -4.70 -6.64 7.23
N PHE A 19 -3.95 -6.34 6.17
CA PHE A 19 -2.73 -7.11 5.85
C PHE A 19 -1.59 -6.86 6.84
N GLY A 20 -1.53 -5.67 7.46
CA GLY A 20 -0.62 -5.37 8.56
C GLY A 20 -0.91 -6.23 9.79
N CYS A 21 -2.17 -6.30 10.21
CA CYS A 21 -2.61 -7.15 11.33
C CYS A 21 -2.36 -8.63 11.07
N ILE A 22 -2.58 -9.11 9.84
CA ILE A 22 -2.21 -10.48 9.44
C ILE A 22 -0.71 -10.73 9.62
N SER A 23 0.14 -9.80 9.15
CA SER A 23 1.59 -9.95 9.27
C SER A 23 2.04 -9.92 10.73
N VAL A 24 1.46 -9.03 11.55
CA VAL A 24 1.76 -8.95 12.99
C VAL A 24 1.30 -10.23 13.70
N SER A 25 0.14 -10.78 13.36
CA SER A 25 -0.34 -12.02 13.98
C SER A 25 0.59 -13.20 13.66
N TRP A 26 1.14 -13.27 12.44
CA TRP A 26 2.18 -14.26 12.10
C TRP A 26 3.46 -14.08 12.91
N ALA A 27 3.92 -12.83 13.08
CA ALA A 27 5.08 -12.54 13.92
C ALA A 27 4.85 -12.96 15.38
N LEU A 28 3.62 -12.84 15.87
CA LEU A 28 3.21 -13.29 17.21
C LEU A 28 3.03 -14.83 17.30
N GLY A 29 3.08 -15.55 16.18
CA GLY A 29 3.06 -17.01 16.13
C GLY A 29 1.73 -17.62 15.68
N SER A 30 0.79 -16.82 15.17
CA SER A 30 -0.45 -17.34 14.62
C SER A 30 -0.16 -18.17 13.35
N PRO A 31 -0.66 -19.42 13.24
CA PRO A 31 -0.52 -20.23 12.04
C PRO A 31 -1.55 -19.87 10.96
N TRP A 32 -2.46 -18.94 11.25
CA TRP A 32 -3.60 -18.62 10.40
C TRP A 32 -3.15 -18.18 9.02
N LEU A 33 -3.59 -18.86 7.95
CA LEU A 33 -3.23 -18.57 6.55
C LEU A 33 -1.73 -18.67 6.18
N VAL A 34 -0.85 -19.07 7.10
CA VAL A 34 0.60 -19.16 6.82
C VAL A 34 0.90 -20.13 5.68
N ASN A 35 0.18 -21.26 5.64
CA ASN A 35 0.30 -22.29 4.60
C ASN A 35 -0.23 -21.85 3.22
N THR A 36 -0.88 -20.69 3.12
CA THR A 36 -1.35 -20.16 1.84
C THR A 36 -0.38 -19.13 1.25
N VAL A 37 0.48 -18.52 2.09
CA VAL A 37 1.47 -17.51 1.69
C VAL A 37 2.89 -18.07 1.59
N LEU A 38 3.21 -19.15 2.30
CA LEU A 38 4.54 -19.77 2.35
C LEU A 38 4.45 -21.25 1.95
N GLN A 39 5.49 -21.73 1.26
CA GLN A 39 5.68 -23.13 0.90
C GLN A 39 7.15 -23.52 1.05
N GLY A 40 7.42 -24.83 1.13
CA GLY A 40 8.77 -25.38 1.24
C GLY A 40 9.55 -24.74 2.38
N GLU A 41 10.72 -24.19 2.06
CA GLU A 41 11.62 -23.54 3.01
C GLU A 41 10.97 -22.39 3.79
N GLY A 42 10.10 -21.60 3.16
CA GLY A 42 9.38 -20.54 3.86
C GLY A 42 8.43 -21.06 4.93
N LEU A 43 7.79 -22.20 4.70
CA LEU A 43 6.92 -22.84 5.68
C LEU A 43 7.73 -23.44 6.83
N ARG A 44 8.88 -24.04 6.54
CA ARG A 44 9.84 -24.53 7.55
C ARG A 44 10.28 -23.38 8.47
N LEU A 45 10.70 -22.26 7.90
CA LEU A 45 11.07 -21.06 8.67
C LEU A 45 9.91 -20.52 9.52
N ALA A 46 8.67 -20.59 9.01
CA ALA A 46 7.50 -20.17 9.77
C ALA A 46 7.18 -21.11 10.95
N GLN A 47 7.56 -22.39 10.87
CA GLN A 47 7.42 -23.37 11.95
C GLN A 47 8.56 -23.26 12.97
N GLU A 48 9.80 -23.17 12.49
CA GLU A 48 11.00 -23.04 13.33
C GLU A 48 11.09 -21.69 14.03
N ARG A 49 10.49 -20.65 13.43
CA ARG A 49 10.44 -19.27 13.93
C ARG A 49 11.80 -18.74 14.42
N PRO A 50 12.89 -18.85 13.62
CA PRO A 50 14.15 -18.23 14.02
C PRO A 50 13.96 -16.72 14.19
N THR A 51 14.66 -16.13 15.17
CA THR A 51 14.44 -14.72 15.59
C THR A 51 14.47 -13.74 14.44
N TRP A 52 15.43 -13.89 13.51
CA TRP A 52 15.56 -13.02 12.35
C TRP A 52 14.32 -13.07 11.45
N PHE A 53 13.72 -14.26 11.25
CA PHE A 53 12.53 -14.43 10.41
C PHE A 53 11.32 -13.77 11.07
N VAL A 54 11.15 -13.96 12.38
CA VAL A 54 10.11 -13.30 13.16
C VAL A 54 10.24 -11.77 13.08
N VAL A 55 11.46 -11.25 13.22
CA VAL A 55 11.74 -9.81 13.11
C VAL A 55 11.39 -9.29 11.71
N VAL A 56 11.77 -10.00 10.64
CA VAL A 56 11.41 -9.62 9.27
C VAL A 56 9.89 -9.58 9.08
N VAL A 57 9.17 -10.60 9.54
CA VAL A 57 7.71 -10.66 9.45
C VAL A 57 7.07 -9.51 10.25
N LEU A 58 7.56 -9.24 11.47
CA LEU A 58 7.09 -8.14 12.30
C LEU A 58 7.30 -6.78 11.62
N VAL A 59 8.52 -6.50 11.16
CA VAL A 59 8.86 -5.27 10.45
C VAL A 59 7.98 -5.13 9.20
N SER A 60 7.74 -6.22 8.46
CA SER A 60 6.85 -6.21 7.30
C SER A 60 5.40 -5.85 7.68
N GLY A 61 4.94 -6.21 8.88
CA GLY A 61 3.63 -5.83 9.40
C GLY A 61 3.59 -4.37 9.83
N LEU A 62 4.61 -3.90 10.54
CA LEU A 62 4.75 -2.50 10.94
C LEU A 62 4.83 -1.56 9.75
N VAL A 63 5.54 -1.93 8.68
CA VAL A 63 5.58 -1.17 7.42
C VAL A 63 4.18 -1.04 6.82
N LYS A 64 3.38 -2.12 6.80
CA LYS A 64 1.98 -2.08 6.34
C LYS A 64 1.14 -1.14 7.20
N LEU A 65 1.26 -1.23 8.52
CA LEU A 65 0.59 -0.31 9.44
C LEU A 65 1.08 1.15 9.27
N GLY A 66 2.31 1.35 8.82
CA GLY A 66 2.84 2.66 8.42
C GLY A 66 2.01 3.33 7.32
N PHE A 67 1.41 2.56 6.40
CA PHE A 67 0.49 3.12 5.40
C PHE A 67 -0.81 3.64 6.01
N VAL A 68 -1.22 3.13 7.17
CA VAL A 68 -2.36 3.67 7.93
C VAL A 68 -2.00 5.05 8.49
N VAL A 69 -0.80 5.19 9.07
CA VAL A 69 -0.27 6.47 9.56
C VAL A 69 -0.11 7.45 8.40
N PHE A 70 0.38 6.98 7.25
CA PHE A 70 0.42 7.78 6.02
C PHE A 70 -0.98 8.26 5.62
N GLY A 71 -2.00 7.39 5.62
CA GLY A 71 -3.39 7.78 5.36
C GLY A 71 -3.91 8.86 6.31
N PHE A 72 -3.62 8.74 7.63
CA PHE A 72 -3.91 9.79 8.59
C PHE A 72 -3.22 11.12 8.24
N SER A 73 -1.96 11.07 7.80
CA SER A 73 -1.21 12.28 7.39
C SER A 73 -1.81 12.97 6.15
N LEU A 74 -2.55 12.22 5.30
CA LEU A 74 -3.29 12.77 4.16
C LEU A 74 -4.63 13.38 4.58
N LEU A 75 -5.32 12.76 5.55
CA LEU A 75 -6.64 13.20 6.03
C LEU A 75 -6.57 14.38 7.01
N ARG A 76 -5.51 14.44 7.82
CA ARG A 76 -5.28 15.40 8.92
C ARG A 76 -3.87 15.99 8.83
N PRO A 77 -3.58 16.80 7.80
CA PRO A 77 -2.26 17.40 7.62
C PRO A 77 -1.89 18.40 8.73
N ASP A 78 -2.88 18.86 9.49
CA ASP A 78 -2.79 19.73 10.68
C ASP A 78 -2.22 19.00 11.91
N VAL A 79 -2.52 17.70 12.04
CA VAL A 79 -2.04 16.86 13.16
C VAL A 79 -0.64 16.31 12.87
N ILE A 80 -0.43 15.77 11.66
CA ILE A 80 0.87 15.21 11.25
C ILE A 80 1.54 16.19 10.28
N ARG A 81 2.41 17.04 10.84
CA ARG A 81 3.11 18.10 10.10
C ARG A 81 4.29 17.56 9.29
N VAL A 82 3.98 16.98 8.13
CA VAL A 82 4.98 16.58 7.12
C VAL A 82 4.88 17.53 5.92
N PRO A 83 6.00 17.98 5.32
CA PRO A 83 5.97 18.76 4.08
C PRO A 83 5.14 18.07 2.99
N ARG A 84 4.41 18.87 2.21
CA ARG A 84 3.55 18.36 1.13
C ARG A 84 4.32 17.49 0.14
N TRP A 85 5.53 17.92 -0.25
CA TRP A 85 6.36 17.20 -1.22
C TRP A 85 6.77 15.82 -0.72
N MET A 86 7.06 15.67 0.59
CA MET A 86 7.41 14.36 1.18
C MET A 86 6.22 13.40 1.13
N ARG A 87 5.00 13.87 1.47
CA ARG A 87 3.79 13.04 1.37
C ARG A 87 3.55 12.55 -0.06
N LEU A 88 3.72 13.44 -1.03
CA LEU A 88 3.56 13.10 -2.44
C LEU A 88 4.66 12.14 -2.92
N ALA A 89 5.93 12.44 -2.62
CA ALA A 89 7.05 11.59 -3.00
C ALA A 89 6.92 10.18 -2.41
N PHE A 90 6.61 10.08 -1.12
CA PHE A 90 6.34 8.80 -0.47
C PHE A 90 5.20 8.04 -1.16
N GLY A 91 4.06 8.69 -1.37
CA GLY A 91 2.89 8.09 -2.01
C GLY A 91 3.17 7.58 -3.43
N TRP A 92 3.85 8.39 -4.26
CA TRP A 92 4.23 8.00 -5.62
C TRP A 92 5.23 6.84 -5.63
N VAL A 93 6.33 6.95 -4.88
CA VAL A 93 7.40 5.95 -4.89
C VAL A 93 6.90 4.62 -4.33
N SER A 94 6.28 4.64 -3.15
CA SER A 94 5.77 3.42 -2.52
C SER A 94 4.65 2.80 -3.34
N GLY A 95 3.69 3.59 -3.84
CA GLY A 95 2.58 3.08 -4.65
C GLY A 95 3.05 2.40 -5.93
N ALA A 96 3.99 3.02 -6.66
CA ALA A 96 4.59 2.45 -7.86
C ALA A 96 5.40 1.18 -7.55
N MET A 97 6.23 1.22 -6.51
CA MET A 97 7.05 0.08 -6.10
C MET A 97 6.20 -1.13 -5.70
N LEU A 98 5.09 -0.91 -4.97
CA LEU A 98 4.15 -1.95 -4.59
C LEU A 98 3.42 -2.58 -5.78
N ILE A 99 3.05 -1.77 -6.77
CA ILE A 99 2.48 -2.27 -8.04
C ILE A 99 3.50 -3.12 -8.78
N ALA A 100 4.72 -2.61 -8.97
CA ALA A 100 5.78 -3.33 -9.65
C ALA A 100 6.09 -4.67 -8.96
N TYR A 101 6.23 -4.66 -7.63
CA TYR A 101 6.47 -5.86 -6.84
C TYR A 101 5.32 -6.87 -6.97
N GLY A 102 4.06 -6.42 -6.83
CA GLY A 102 2.90 -7.28 -6.95
C GLY A 102 2.75 -7.91 -8.33
N ILE A 103 2.99 -7.14 -9.40
CA ILE A 103 2.94 -7.64 -10.78
C ILE A 103 4.07 -8.64 -11.04
N ALA A 104 5.31 -8.29 -10.68
CA ALA A 104 6.47 -9.18 -10.84
C ALA A 104 6.28 -10.49 -10.07
N GLY A 105 5.67 -10.43 -8.88
CA GLY A 105 5.36 -11.61 -8.07
C GLY A 105 4.23 -12.48 -8.63
N SER A 106 3.31 -11.91 -9.42
CA SER A 106 2.24 -12.63 -10.13
C SER A 106 2.70 -13.25 -11.46
N ALA A 107 3.70 -12.66 -12.12
CA ALA A 107 4.15 -13.08 -13.45
C ALA A 107 4.53 -14.58 -13.58
N PRO A 108 5.14 -15.24 -12.58
CA PRO A 108 5.48 -16.66 -12.66
C PRO A 108 4.28 -17.59 -12.83
N ALA A 109 3.06 -17.16 -12.48
CA ALA A 109 1.85 -17.98 -12.67
C ALA A 109 1.41 -18.05 -14.15
N ILE A 110 1.80 -17.06 -14.96
CA ILE A 110 1.42 -16.96 -16.38
C ILE A 110 1.88 -18.18 -17.19
N PRO A 111 3.18 -18.55 -17.21
CA PRO A 111 3.62 -19.72 -17.98
C PRO A 111 2.98 -21.02 -17.50
N THR A 112 2.78 -21.21 -16.19
CA THR A 112 2.11 -22.41 -15.63
C THR A 112 0.65 -22.53 -16.07
N ILE A 113 -0.08 -21.42 -16.12
CA ILE A 113 -1.47 -21.41 -16.62
C ILE A 113 -1.48 -21.70 -18.12
N LEU A 114 -0.57 -21.10 -18.88
CA LEU A 114 -0.48 -21.26 -20.34
C LEU A 114 -0.04 -22.66 -20.75
N SER A 115 0.77 -23.35 -19.94
CA SER A 115 1.17 -24.74 -20.17
C SER A 115 0.09 -25.76 -19.83
N GLY A 116 -1.06 -25.32 -19.28
CA GLY A 116 -2.15 -26.20 -18.86
C GLY A 116 -1.83 -27.01 -17.59
N GLU A 117 -0.75 -26.69 -16.89
CA GLU A 117 -0.42 -27.33 -15.62
C GLU A 117 -1.32 -26.82 -14.49
N PRO A 118 -1.82 -27.71 -13.60
CA PRO A 118 -2.65 -27.28 -12.49
C PRO A 118 -1.81 -26.49 -11.47
N LEU A 119 -2.25 -25.26 -11.18
CA LEU A 119 -1.70 -24.47 -10.08
C LEU A 119 -1.94 -25.19 -8.74
N SER A 120 -0.88 -25.30 -7.95
CA SER A 120 -0.99 -25.79 -6.57
C SER A 120 -1.90 -24.87 -5.75
N ARG A 121 -2.43 -25.38 -4.62
CA ARG A 121 -3.22 -24.55 -3.68
C ARG A 121 -2.48 -23.29 -3.28
N TYR A 122 -1.17 -23.40 -3.01
CA TYR A 122 -0.29 -22.26 -2.75
C TYR A 122 -0.25 -21.29 -3.95
N GLY A 123 -0.07 -21.82 -5.17
CA GLY A 123 -0.05 -21.01 -6.39
C GLY A 123 -1.32 -20.18 -6.57
N TRP A 124 -2.48 -20.77 -6.33
CA TRP A 124 -3.77 -20.07 -6.37
C TRP A 124 -3.88 -18.95 -5.34
N TRP A 125 -3.56 -19.24 -4.08
CA TRP A 125 -3.58 -18.22 -3.03
C TRP A 125 -2.61 -17.08 -3.30
N ARG A 126 -1.42 -17.42 -3.83
CA ARG A 126 -0.43 -16.43 -4.22
C ARG A 126 -0.95 -15.55 -5.35
N LEU A 127 -1.54 -16.14 -6.38
CA LEU A 127 -2.07 -15.42 -7.54
C LEU A 127 -3.29 -14.54 -7.20
N VAL A 128 -4.21 -15.03 -6.37
CA VAL A 128 -5.51 -14.38 -6.11
C VAL A 128 -5.47 -13.42 -4.92
N LEU A 129 -4.65 -13.70 -3.91
CA LEU A 129 -4.60 -12.90 -2.68
C LEU A 129 -3.22 -12.30 -2.43
N TRP A 130 -2.17 -13.13 -2.37
CA TRP A 130 -0.88 -12.67 -1.84
C TRP A 130 -0.02 -11.85 -2.79
N MET A 131 -0.27 -11.85 -4.08
CA MET A 131 0.36 -10.89 -5.00
C MET A 131 -0.59 -9.70 -5.27
N PRO A 132 -1.91 -9.92 -5.44
CA PRO A 132 -2.89 -8.84 -5.50
C PRO A 132 -2.91 -7.88 -4.33
N HIS A 133 -2.63 -8.34 -3.11
CA HIS A 133 -2.57 -7.42 -1.98
C HIS A 133 -1.57 -6.28 -2.18
N PHE A 134 -0.45 -6.53 -2.86
CA PHE A 134 0.56 -5.52 -3.13
C PHE A 134 0.14 -4.56 -4.24
N TRP A 135 -0.27 -5.06 -5.41
CA TRP A 135 -0.59 -4.16 -6.52
C TRP A 135 -1.93 -3.43 -6.34
N VAL A 136 -2.96 -4.08 -5.76
CA VAL A 136 -4.19 -3.39 -5.35
C VAL A 136 -3.89 -2.35 -4.27
N GLY A 137 -3.09 -2.72 -3.26
CA GLY A 137 -2.66 -1.80 -2.23
C GLY A 137 -1.90 -0.60 -2.79
N GLY A 138 -1.01 -0.82 -3.76
CA GLY A 138 -0.28 0.23 -4.46
C GLY A 138 -1.19 1.15 -5.29
N ILE A 139 -2.19 0.60 -5.99
CA ILE A 139 -3.23 1.39 -6.68
C ILE A 139 -3.97 2.28 -5.68
N LEU A 140 -4.36 1.75 -4.53
CA LEU A 140 -5.03 2.52 -3.47
C LEU A 140 -4.14 3.65 -2.94
N VAL A 141 -2.83 3.39 -2.75
CA VAL A 141 -1.85 4.41 -2.34
C VAL A 141 -1.72 5.51 -3.39
N LEU A 142 -1.60 5.16 -4.68
CA LEU A 142 -1.55 6.14 -5.76
C LEU A 142 -2.86 6.94 -5.86
N ALA A 143 -4.02 6.28 -5.76
CA ALA A 143 -5.32 6.93 -5.79
C ALA A 143 -5.51 7.90 -4.62
N ALA A 144 -5.10 7.50 -3.40
CA ALA A 144 -5.09 8.36 -2.22
C ALA A 144 -4.16 9.56 -2.40
N THR A 145 -2.99 9.35 -2.99
CA THR A 145 -2.00 10.40 -3.31
C THR A 145 -2.56 11.39 -4.31
N VAL A 146 -3.22 10.92 -5.39
CA VAL A 146 -3.90 11.77 -6.37
C VAL A 146 -5.06 12.54 -5.73
N ALA A 147 -5.84 11.90 -4.87
CA ALA A 147 -6.93 12.54 -4.16
C ALA A 147 -6.42 13.66 -3.24
N TYR A 148 -5.32 13.43 -2.52
CA TYR A 148 -4.65 14.44 -1.70
C TYR A 148 -4.07 15.56 -2.56
N LEU A 149 -3.41 15.25 -3.68
CA LEU A 149 -2.85 16.24 -4.60
C LEU A 149 -3.93 17.20 -5.11
N ARG A 150 -5.08 16.66 -5.55
CA ARG A 150 -6.21 17.45 -6.06
C ARG A 150 -6.80 18.37 -4.99
N TRP A 151 -6.93 17.88 -3.77
CA TRP A 151 -7.46 18.67 -2.66
C TRP A 151 -6.48 19.72 -2.14
N SER A 152 -5.17 19.42 -2.15
CA SER A 152 -4.12 20.30 -1.62
C SER A 152 -3.59 21.32 -2.63
N ARG A 153 -4.21 21.45 -3.81
CA ARG A 153 -3.82 22.51 -4.76
C ARG A 153 -4.11 23.88 -4.12
N PRO A 154 -3.12 24.78 -4.09
CA PRO A 154 -3.39 26.18 -3.78
C PRO A 154 -4.45 26.69 -4.76
N VAL A 155 -5.46 27.40 -4.25
CA VAL A 155 -6.31 28.23 -5.12
C VAL A 155 -5.36 29.17 -5.84
N ALA A 156 -5.37 29.15 -7.18
CA ALA A 156 -4.56 30.06 -7.95
C ALA A 156 -4.91 31.49 -7.51
N ILE A 157 -3.91 32.26 -7.08
CA ILE A 157 -4.08 33.70 -6.88
C ILE A 157 -4.38 34.24 -8.27
N ASP A 158 -5.61 34.71 -8.45
CA ASP A 158 -6.07 35.31 -9.69
C ASP A 158 -5.18 36.53 -10.00
N PRO A 159 -4.49 36.62 -11.16
CA PRO A 159 -3.63 37.76 -11.49
C PRO A 159 -4.40 39.08 -11.73
N ALA A 160 -5.73 39.09 -11.58
CA ALA A 160 -6.60 40.14 -12.09
C ALA A 160 -6.70 41.42 -11.22
N VAL A 161 -5.87 41.61 -10.19
CA VAL A 161 -5.98 42.76 -9.25
C VAL A 161 -4.94 43.88 -9.48
N HIS A 162 -4.19 43.87 -10.59
CA HIS A 162 -3.21 44.93 -10.90
C HIS A 162 -3.49 45.79 -12.13
N ALA A 163 -4.71 45.76 -12.68
CA ALA A 163 -5.14 46.80 -13.64
C ALA A 163 -5.80 47.97 -12.88
N GLY A 164 -5.00 48.76 -12.16
CA GLY A 164 -5.41 50.09 -11.72
C GLY A 164 -5.46 51.03 -12.93
N PRO A 165 -6.49 51.89 -13.09
CA PRO A 165 -6.57 52.79 -14.22
C PRO A 165 -5.46 53.84 -14.14
N ALA A 166 -4.57 53.84 -15.13
CA ALA A 166 -3.66 54.95 -15.37
C ALA A 166 -4.49 56.19 -15.75
N GLY A 167 -4.35 57.24 -14.96
CA GLY A 167 -5.05 58.50 -15.16
C GLY A 167 -4.76 59.15 -16.51
N ARG A 168 -5.75 59.90 -16.99
CA ARG A 168 -5.60 61.05 -17.88
C ARG A 168 -6.56 62.12 -17.42
#